data_AF-A0A261B144-F1
#
_entry.id   AF-A0A261B144-F1
#
_cell.length_a   1.000
_cell.length_b   1.000
_cell.length_c   1.000
_cell.angle_alpha   90.00
_cell.angle_beta   90.00
_cell.angle_gamma   90.00
#
_symmetry.space_group_name_H-M   'P 1'
#
loop_
_entity.id
_entity.type
_entity.pdbx_description
1 polymer ?
#
loop_
_entity_poly.entity_id
_entity_poly.type
_entity_poly.pdbx_seq_one_letter_code
_entity_poly.pdbx_strand_id
1 'polypeptide(L)'
;MLSRAVEDEKFARERLIQEARSRIEQYENRLLQMQGEFDHARREADENREEAQRLKDELALRDASRTQSDDARVKEAELKAAAAEERFNKMKGVYEKFRSEHVMALTKLGDLQKKLEASEKTAFDKDEEITALNRKVEEAQRETGRAISKAEGDAGAVDEMRTQLAKADIEVEELKRTIDHLRESHANQLVQSSADEANKILLAEQEVARESGAGITKMFEHCEEELQNATSITYPPHLAQSAMSNLVTVISNERLDEPLAARDNVFAGHLLSTTLSSAASAAYTASIESYEGVNDQCKKVLAAAKVAFSDDSSLSRADKMKVLREDLKELNHLIVSLPLATDIDKEVVGSELEQEMRRMDEAIRRAVQEIEAIQRRARESSDGIRLEVNESILANCQALMSVIMQLVAASRELQMEIVAAGKQGGSPAEFYKRNHQWTEGLLSAAKAVGVAARVLVESADGVVTGKGKFEHLIVAAQEIAALEALSIASKAVNQNTAQVVAAVKTGQTTLNDGDSLDFSYLSLHAAKKEEMESQVRMLELEQSLNQERAKLAALRKQHYHMAQLVANKEDETEE
;
A
#
# COMPACT_ATOMS: atom_id res chain seq x y z
N MET A 1 165.85 -99.02 -1.35
CA MET A 1 164.60 -99.49 -0.73
C MET A 1 164.56 -99.37 0.79
N LEU A 2 165.70 -99.38 1.50
CA LEU A 2 165.71 -99.25 2.97
C LEU A 2 165.28 -97.86 3.52
N SER A 3 165.43 -96.77 2.77
CA SER A 3 164.99 -95.43 3.22
C SER A 3 163.47 -95.29 3.28
N ARG A 4 162.75 -95.94 2.36
CA ARG A 4 161.28 -95.87 2.25
C ARG A 4 160.59 -96.69 3.33
N ALA A 5 161.16 -97.85 3.70
CA ALA A 5 160.68 -98.64 4.84
C ALA A 5 160.88 -97.92 6.18
N VAL A 6 161.98 -97.16 6.35
CA VAL A 6 162.21 -96.34 7.57
C VAL A 6 161.29 -95.12 7.61
N GLU A 7 160.99 -94.50 6.47
CA GLU A 7 160.00 -93.41 6.37
C GLU A 7 158.57 -93.91 6.60
N ASP A 8 158.19 -95.08 6.06
CA ASP A 8 156.87 -95.68 6.30
C ASP A 8 156.71 -96.13 7.76
N GLU A 9 157.77 -96.65 8.40
CA GLU A 9 157.76 -97.01 9.83
C GLU A 9 157.72 -95.75 10.70
N LYS A 10 158.47 -94.69 10.34
CA LYS A 10 158.32 -93.37 10.98
C LYS A 10 156.91 -92.82 10.85
N PHE A 11 156.31 -92.86 9.66
CA PHE A 11 154.98 -92.33 9.42
C PHE A 11 153.90 -93.17 10.13
N ALA A 12 154.05 -94.49 10.17
CA ALA A 12 153.19 -95.38 10.94
C ALA A 12 153.33 -95.12 12.45
N ARG A 13 154.55 -94.88 12.94
CA ARG A 13 154.83 -94.54 14.33
C ARG A 13 154.32 -93.15 14.70
N GLU A 14 154.47 -92.16 13.83
CA GLU A 14 153.91 -90.81 14.00
C GLU A 14 152.39 -90.87 14.02
N ARG A 15 151.77 -91.65 13.12
CA ARG A 15 150.32 -91.87 13.11
C ARG A 15 149.83 -92.57 14.37
N LEU A 16 150.52 -93.61 14.85
CA LEU A 16 150.23 -94.27 16.12
C LEU A 16 150.41 -93.34 17.32
N ILE A 17 151.45 -92.50 17.33
CA ILE A 17 151.67 -91.49 18.37
C ILE A 17 150.55 -90.44 18.33
N GLN A 18 150.09 -90.03 17.15
CA GLN A 18 149.03 -89.04 16.99
C GLN A 18 147.66 -89.61 17.35
N GLU A 19 147.41 -90.88 17.04
CA GLU A 19 146.20 -91.62 17.44
C GLU A 19 146.20 -91.92 18.95
N ALA A 20 147.36 -92.24 19.53
CA ALA A 20 147.53 -92.38 20.98
C ALA A 20 147.36 -91.03 21.69
N ARG A 21 147.91 -89.94 21.15
CA ARG A 21 147.71 -88.57 21.67
C ARG A 21 146.24 -88.16 21.61
N SER A 22 145.55 -88.42 20.50
CA SER A 22 144.12 -88.13 20.38
C SER A 22 143.27 -88.95 21.35
N ARG A 23 143.61 -90.22 21.59
CA ARG A 23 142.95 -91.05 22.61
C ARG A 23 143.27 -90.63 24.04
N ILE A 24 144.52 -90.23 24.32
CA ILE A 24 144.90 -89.67 25.62
C ILE A 24 144.14 -88.36 25.84
N GLU A 25 144.09 -87.46 24.86
CA GLU A 25 143.35 -86.20 24.94
C GLU A 25 141.83 -86.42 25.08
N GLN A 26 141.26 -87.44 24.43
CA GLN A 26 139.87 -87.84 24.66
C GLN A 26 139.65 -88.40 26.07
N TYR A 27 140.56 -89.24 26.58
CA TYR A 27 140.46 -89.77 27.94
C TYR A 27 140.72 -88.71 29.00
N GLU A 28 141.63 -87.77 28.78
CA GLU A 28 141.92 -86.62 29.65
C GLU A 28 140.72 -85.69 29.70
N ASN A 29 140.10 -85.36 28.55
CA ASN A 29 138.86 -84.58 28.53
C ASN A 29 137.69 -85.32 29.19
N ARG A 30 137.57 -86.65 29.00
CA ARG A 30 136.56 -87.47 29.69
C ARG A 30 136.80 -87.54 31.20
N LEU A 31 138.07 -87.59 31.63
CA LEU A 31 138.46 -87.55 33.04
C LEU A 31 138.19 -86.18 33.65
N LEU A 32 138.50 -85.09 32.94
CA LEU A 32 138.21 -83.72 33.38
C LEU A 32 136.70 -83.47 33.47
N GLN A 33 135.92 -83.96 32.51
CA GLN A 33 134.47 -83.86 32.54
C GLN A 33 133.88 -84.68 33.70
N MET A 34 134.32 -85.93 33.89
CA MET A 34 133.91 -86.72 35.05
C MET A 34 134.40 -86.14 36.38
N GLN A 35 135.60 -85.55 36.45
CA GLN A 35 136.08 -84.87 37.66
C GLN A 35 135.24 -83.62 37.95
N GLY A 36 134.87 -82.85 36.93
CA GLY A 36 133.97 -81.71 37.08
C GLY A 36 132.57 -82.11 37.55
N GLU A 37 132.00 -83.19 36.98
CA GLU A 37 130.72 -83.75 37.41
C GLU A 37 130.80 -84.35 38.82
N PHE A 38 131.90 -85.04 39.16
CA PHE A 38 132.12 -85.59 40.49
C PHE A 38 132.34 -84.49 41.53
N ASP A 39 133.08 -83.43 41.23
CA ASP A 39 133.30 -82.29 42.13
C ASP A 39 132.07 -81.41 42.28
N HIS A 40 131.21 -81.33 41.25
CA HIS A 40 129.92 -80.64 41.35
C HIS A 40 128.93 -81.45 42.17
N ALA A 41 128.80 -82.76 41.90
CA ALA A 41 127.94 -83.66 42.68
C ALA A 41 128.44 -83.83 44.12
N ARG A 42 129.75 -83.80 44.34
CA ARG A 42 130.35 -83.81 45.68
C ARG A 42 130.08 -82.51 46.43
N ARG A 43 130.18 -81.34 45.76
CA ARG A 43 129.80 -80.05 46.38
C ARG A 43 128.31 -79.98 46.70
N GLU A 44 127.43 -80.40 45.80
CA GLU A 44 125.99 -80.47 46.10
C GLU A 44 125.68 -81.49 47.20
N ALA A 45 126.39 -82.63 47.25
CA ALA A 45 126.22 -83.62 48.31
C ALA A 45 126.79 -83.15 49.66
N ASP A 46 127.88 -82.38 49.67
CA ASP A 46 128.49 -81.80 50.86
C ASP A 46 127.67 -80.59 51.36
N GLU A 47 127.14 -79.74 50.48
CA GLU A 47 126.20 -78.66 50.85
C GLU A 47 124.89 -79.22 51.39
N ASN A 48 124.29 -80.23 50.75
CA ASN A 48 123.10 -80.91 51.28
C ASN A 48 123.41 -81.68 52.56
N ARG A 49 124.61 -82.25 52.73
CA ARG A 49 125.02 -82.88 53.99
C ARG A 49 125.21 -81.84 55.09
N GLU A 50 125.83 -80.70 54.80
CA GLU A 50 125.99 -79.62 55.77
C GLU A 50 124.65 -78.99 56.13
N GLU A 51 123.72 -78.83 55.20
CA GLU A 51 122.40 -78.28 55.48
C GLU A 51 121.53 -79.30 56.25
N ALA A 52 121.58 -80.59 55.89
CA ALA A 52 120.94 -81.65 56.66
C ALA A 52 121.58 -81.84 58.05
N GLN A 53 122.89 -81.68 58.17
CA GLN A 53 123.62 -81.75 59.44
C GLN A 53 123.36 -80.50 60.28
N ARG A 54 123.27 -79.30 59.69
CA ARG A 54 122.85 -78.07 60.39
C ARG A 54 121.42 -78.16 60.88
N LEU A 55 120.48 -78.65 60.06
CA LEU A 55 119.09 -78.86 60.50
C LEU A 55 118.99 -79.98 61.55
N LYS A 56 119.77 -81.06 61.43
CA LYS A 56 119.87 -82.09 62.46
C LYS A 56 120.52 -81.58 63.74
N ASP A 57 121.55 -80.75 63.65
CA ASP A 57 122.26 -80.20 64.81
C ASP A 57 121.46 -79.05 65.45
N GLU A 58 120.65 -78.29 64.71
CA GLU A 58 119.68 -77.35 65.30
C GLU A 58 118.52 -78.09 65.99
N LEU A 59 117.99 -79.16 65.39
CA LEU A 59 116.99 -80.00 66.06
C LEU A 59 117.60 -80.75 67.26
N ALA A 60 118.81 -81.30 67.12
CA ALA A 60 119.48 -82.04 68.17
C ALA A 60 120.02 -81.12 69.27
N LEU A 61 120.48 -79.89 69.00
CA LEU A 61 120.76 -78.92 70.07
C LEU A 61 119.46 -78.46 70.73
N ARG A 62 118.37 -78.27 69.99
CA ARG A 62 117.10 -77.86 70.60
C ARG A 62 116.49 -78.96 71.47
N ASP A 63 116.65 -80.22 71.08
CA ASP A 63 116.14 -81.37 71.84
C ASP A 63 117.11 -81.85 72.93
N ALA A 64 118.44 -81.82 72.72
CA ALA A 64 119.46 -82.20 73.70
C ALA A 64 119.76 -81.08 74.72
N SER A 65 119.65 -79.81 74.35
CA SER A 65 119.79 -78.70 75.32
C SER A 65 118.58 -78.60 76.25
N ARG A 66 117.38 -79.09 75.85
CA ARG A 66 116.25 -79.27 76.79
C ARG A 66 116.43 -80.47 77.71
N THR A 67 116.97 -81.59 77.23
CA THR A 67 116.96 -82.84 78.00
C THR A 67 118.17 -83.04 78.93
N GLN A 68 119.27 -82.30 78.77
CA GLN A 68 120.43 -82.40 79.69
C GLN A 68 120.60 -81.21 80.65
N SER A 69 119.90 -80.09 80.43
CA SER A 69 119.88 -78.95 81.37
C SER A 69 118.82 -79.10 82.47
N ASP A 70 117.73 -79.83 82.22
CA ASP A 70 116.58 -79.83 83.13
C ASP A 70 116.67 -80.89 84.26
N ASP A 71 117.47 -81.95 84.12
CA ASP A 71 117.49 -83.06 85.10
C ASP A 71 118.52 -82.89 86.24
N ALA A 72 119.55 -82.05 86.05
CA ALA A 72 120.54 -81.77 87.09
C ALA A 72 120.24 -80.50 87.92
N ARG A 73 119.40 -79.57 87.42
CA ARG A 73 118.95 -78.39 88.20
C ARG A 73 117.67 -78.64 89.01
N VAL A 74 116.93 -79.72 88.77
CA VAL A 74 115.68 -79.98 89.51
C VAL A 74 115.85 -80.96 90.67
N LYS A 75 116.96 -81.68 90.82
CA LYS A 75 117.32 -82.23 92.15
C LYS A 75 117.66 -81.15 93.18
N GLU A 76 117.93 -79.92 92.74
CA GLU A 76 117.96 -78.73 93.62
C GLU A 76 116.56 -78.07 93.76
N ALA A 77 115.65 -78.26 92.79
CA ALA A 77 114.28 -77.75 92.84
C ALA A 77 113.23 -78.75 93.39
N GLU A 78 113.61 -79.98 93.74
CA GLU A 78 112.80 -81.01 94.39
C GLU A 78 112.19 -80.54 95.73
N LEU A 79 112.68 -79.46 96.35
CA LEU A 79 111.97 -78.83 97.48
C LEU A 79 110.77 -77.96 97.07
N LYS A 80 110.71 -77.46 95.82
CA LYS A 80 109.56 -76.69 95.29
C LYS A 80 108.45 -77.57 94.71
N ALA A 81 108.71 -78.85 94.51
CA ALA A 81 107.74 -79.85 94.04
C ALA A 81 106.47 -79.93 94.91
N ALA A 82 106.52 -79.54 96.19
CA ALA A 82 105.35 -79.54 97.07
C ALA A 82 104.31 -78.42 96.78
N ALA A 83 104.68 -77.36 96.06
CA ALA A 83 103.78 -76.21 95.81
C ALA A 83 103.09 -76.24 94.42
N ALA A 84 103.57 -77.10 93.51
CA ALA A 84 103.03 -77.24 92.15
C ALA A 84 101.86 -78.24 92.06
N GLU A 85 101.74 -79.18 93.01
CA GLU A 85 100.64 -80.16 93.04
C GLU A 85 99.26 -79.55 93.37
N GLU A 86 99.19 -78.43 94.10
CA GLU A 86 97.91 -77.78 94.43
C GLU A 86 97.37 -76.87 93.29
N ARG A 87 98.23 -76.40 92.38
CA ARG A 87 97.85 -75.48 91.28
C ARG A 87 97.37 -76.20 90.02
N PHE A 88 97.81 -77.44 89.79
CA PHE A 88 97.46 -78.20 88.58
C PHE A 88 95.98 -78.61 88.55
N ASN A 89 95.34 -78.89 89.70
CA ASN A 89 93.92 -79.24 89.75
C ASN A 89 92.95 -78.07 89.47
N LYS A 90 93.37 -76.80 89.59
CA LYS A 90 92.53 -75.64 89.24
C LYS A 90 92.61 -75.24 87.76
N MET A 91 93.72 -75.51 87.08
CA MET A 91 93.92 -75.10 85.68
C MET A 91 93.20 -76.02 84.67
N LYS A 92 92.96 -77.29 85.04
CA LYS A 92 92.24 -78.27 84.21
C LYS A 92 90.79 -77.86 83.88
N GLY A 93 90.09 -77.15 84.78
CA GLY A 93 88.72 -76.69 84.57
C GLY A 93 88.57 -75.41 83.73
N VAL A 94 89.64 -74.60 83.59
CA VAL A 94 89.59 -73.33 82.84
C VAL A 94 89.76 -73.56 81.34
N TYR A 95 90.53 -74.58 80.95
CA TYR A 95 90.82 -74.87 79.54
C TYR A 95 89.64 -75.52 78.79
N GLU A 96 88.73 -76.23 79.48
CA GLU A 96 87.50 -76.76 78.88
C GLU A 96 86.46 -75.66 78.58
N LYS A 97 86.35 -74.63 79.43
CA LYS A 97 85.44 -73.49 79.21
C LYS A 97 85.84 -72.63 78.00
N PHE A 98 87.12 -72.30 77.86
CA PHE A 98 87.60 -71.44 76.77
C PHE A 98 87.40 -72.07 75.38
N ARG A 99 87.49 -73.41 75.28
CA ARG A 99 87.24 -74.12 74.02
C ARG A 99 85.77 -74.05 73.59
N SER A 100 84.81 -74.14 74.53
CA SER A 100 83.39 -73.98 74.21
C SER A 100 83.02 -72.54 73.82
N GLU A 101 83.63 -71.55 74.47
CA GLU A 101 83.35 -70.14 74.20
C GLU A 101 83.88 -69.69 72.82
N HIS A 102 85.04 -70.18 72.38
CA HIS A 102 85.59 -69.83 71.08
C HIS A 102 84.74 -70.36 69.90
N VAL A 103 84.16 -71.56 70.03
CA VAL A 103 83.26 -72.14 69.02
C VAL A 103 81.96 -71.33 68.94
N MET A 104 81.37 -70.93 70.07
CA MET A 104 80.18 -70.09 70.10
C MET A 104 80.41 -68.69 69.52
N ALA A 105 81.59 -68.10 69.74
CA ALA A 105 81.93 -66.79 69.18
C ALA A 105 82.00 -66.83 67.64
N LEU A 106 82.54 -67.89 67.05
CA LEU A 106 82.61 -68.06 65.59
C LEU A 106 81.22 -68.24 64.96
N THR A 107 80.31 -68.99 65.57
CA THR A 107 78.93 -69.12 65.06
C THR A 107 78.17 -67.80 65.15
N LYS A 108 78.34 -67.07 66.25
CA LYS A 108 77.69 -65.76 66.46
C LYS A 108 78.21 -64.69 65.49
N LEU A 109 79.49 -64.75 65.10
CA LEU A 109 80.06 -63.86 64.09
C LEU A 109 79.41 -64.09 62.71
N GLY A 110 79.24 -65.36 62.31
CA GLY A 110 78.59 -65.71 61.05
C GLY A 110 77.11 -65.31 60.99
N ASP A 111 76.38 -65.44 62.10
CA ASP A 111 74.98 -65.00 62.19
C ASP A 111 74.84 -63.47 62.14
N LEU A 112 75.79 -62.74 62.73
CA LEU A 112 75.82 -61.27 62.68
C LEU A 112 76.15 -60.75 61.27
N GLN A 113 77.06 -61.40 60.53
CA GLN A 113 77.33 -61.05 59.13
C GLN A 113 76.10 -61.21 58.24
N LYS A 114 75.34 -62.32 58.36
CA LYS A 114 74.09 -62.50 57.62
C LYS A 114 73.02 -61.46 57.95
N LYS A 115 72.93 -61.04 59.22
CA LYS A 115 71.98 -59.99 59.64
C LYS A 115 72.38 -58.62 59.10
N LEU A 116 73.67 -58.33 59.00
CA LEU A 116 74.17 -57.08 58.43
C LEU A 116 73.85 -56.98 56.94
N GLU A 117 74.14 -58.02 56.16
CA GLU A 117 73.82 -58.07 54.72
C GLU A 117 72.32 -57.92 54.46
N ALA A 118 71.47 -58.56 55.27
CA ALA A 118 70.02 -58.40 55.17
C ALA A 118 69.56 -56.97 55.50
N SER A 119 70.15 -56.34 56.53
CA SER A 119 69.86 -54.96 56.91
C SER A 119 70.28 -53.97 55.82
N GLU A 120 71.45 -54.15 55.21
CA GLU A 120 71.95 -53.30 54.12
C GLU A 120 71.04 -53.38 52.89
N LYS A 121 70.57 -54.58 52.53
CA LYS A 121 69.59 -54.74 51.45
C LYS A 121 68.28 -54.02 51.74
N THR A 122 67.73 -54.14 52.95
CA THR A 122 66.50 -53.42 53.32
C THR A 122 66.68 -51.91 53.37
N ALA A 123 67.88 -51.41 53.70
CA ALA A 123 68.18 -49.99 53.67
C ALA A 123 68.22 -49.47 52.21
N PHE A 124 68.83 -50.23 51.31
CA PHE A 124 68.86 -49.90 49.88
C PHE A 124 67.44 -49.84 49.27
N ASP A 125 66.60 -50.85 49.54
CA ASP A 125 65.21 -50.88 49.04
C ASP A 125 64.40 -49.66 49.54
N LYS A 126 64.63 -49.21 50.78
CA LYS A 126 63.97 -48.01 51.34
C LYS A 126 64.49 -46.70 50.75
N ASP A 127 65.77 -46.59 50.43
CA ASP A 127 66.33 -45.42 49.76
C ASP A 127 65.78 -45.27 48.33
N GLU A 128 65.55 -46.39 47.64
CA GLU A 128 64.89 -46.41 46.32
C GLU A 128 63.41 -45.97 46.42
N GLU A 129 62.70 -46.38 47.48
CA GLU A 129 61.32 -45.94 47.73
C GLU A 129 61.23 -44.44 48.07
N ILE A 130 62.15 -43.92 48.88
CA ILE A 130 62.23 -42.49 49.24
C ILE A 130 62.49 -41.64 47.99
N THR A 131 63.43 -42.05 47.14
CA THR A 131 63.71 -41.33 45.89
C THR A 131 62.52 -41.34 44.93
N ALA A 132 61.79 -42.46 44.83
CA ALA A 132 60.55 -42.53 44.05
C ALA A 132 59.44 -41.62 44.61
N LEU A 133 59.26 -41.57 45.93
CA LEU A 133 58.28 -40.69 46.58
C LEU A 133 58.63 -39.21 46.42
N ASN A 134 59.90 -38.83 46.58
CA ASN A 134 60.35 -37.45 46.38
C ASN A 134 60.07 -36.98 44.94
N ARG A 135 60.30 -37.84 43.94
CA ARG A 135 59.97 -37.53 42.54
C ARG A 135 58.48 -37.27 42.36
N LYS A 136 57.61 -38.09 42.96
CA LYS A 136 56.14 -37.89 42.91
C LYS A 136 55.71 -36.59 43.59
N VAL A 137 56.33 -36.24 44.72
CA VAL A 137 56.04 -34.98 45.43
C VAL A 137 56.45 -33.77 44.58
N GLU A 138 57.63 -33.80 43.95
CA GLU A 138 58.05 -32.71 43.05
C GLU A 138 57.13 -32.55 41.84
N GLU A 139 56.63 -33.67 41.28
CA GLU A 139 55.69 -33.66 40.16
C GLU A 139 54.35 -33.04 40.59
N ALA A 140 53.79 -33.49 41.73
CA ALA A 140 52.57 -32.93 42.30
C ALA A 140 52.71 -31.44 42.68
N GLN A 141 53.86 -31.01 43.19
CA GLN A 141 54.13 -29.59 43.48
C GLN A 141 54.18 -28.75 42.20
N ARG A 142 54.79 -29.25 41.12
CA ARG A 142 54.80 -28.56 39.82
C ARG A 142 53.39 -28.46 39.24
N GLU A 143 52.59 -29.51 39.32
CA GLU A 143 51.20 -29.49 38.86
C GLU A 143 50.35 -28.50 39.67
N THR A 144 50.51 -28.50 40.99
CA THR A 144 49.83 -27.54 41.89
C THR A 144 50.24 -26.10 41.58
N GLY A 145 51.53 -25.83 41.37
CA GLY A 145 52.01 -24.50 41.00
C GLY A 145 51.45 -24.01 39.66
N ARG A 146 51.35 -24.90 38.66
CA ARG A 146 50.68 -24.58 37.38
C ARG A 146 49.20 -24.29 37.57
N ALA A 147 48.51 -25.06 38.41
CA ALA A 147 47.10 -24.84 38.69
C ALA A 147 46.85 -23.50 39.39
N ILE A 148 47.69 -23.12 40.37
CA ILE A 148 47.60 -21.83 41.06
C ILE A 148 47.83 -20.67 40.08
N SER A 149 48.90 -20.72 39.28
CA SER A 149 49.19 -19.67 38.30
C SER A 149 48.08 -19.51 37.26
N LYS A 150 47.47 -20.62 36.83
CA LYS A 150 46.28 -20.57 35.96
C LYS A 150 45.08 -19.94 36.67
N ALA A 151 44.81 -20.33 37.91
CA ALA A 151 43.69 -19.80 38.69
C ALA A 151 43.83 -18.29 38.96
N GLU A 152 45.05 -17.79 39.20
CA GLU A 152 45.33 -16.36 39.33
C GLU A 152 45.10 -15.60 38.01
N GLY A 153 45.52 -16.18 36.88
CA GLY A 153 45.24 -15.63 35.55
C GLY A 153 43.75 -15.58 35.24
N ASP A 154 43.02 -16.66 35.51
CA ASP A 154 41.57 -16.75 35.33
C ASP A 154 40.84 -15.75 36.25
N ALA A 155 41.29 -15.57 37.50
CA ALA A 155 40.72 -14.59 38.42
C ALA A 155 40.91 -13.13 37.94
N GLY A 156 42.09 -12.80 37.41
CA GLY A 156 42.34 -11.50 36.79
C GLY A 156 41.45 -11.23 35.58
N ALA A 157 41.27 -12.23 34.71
CA ALA A 157 40.36 -12.12 33.57
C ALA A 157 38.90 -11.93 33.99
N VAL A 158 38.45 -12.60 35.06
CA VAL A 158 37.10 -12.42 35.62
C VAL A 158 36.91 -11.01 36.19
N ASP A 159 37.90 -10.45 36.88
CA ASP A 159 37.81 -9.09 37.44
C ASP A 159 37.78 -8.02 36.34
N GLU A 160 38.57 -8.22 35.28
CA GLU A 160 38.52 -7.36 34.08
C GLU A 160 37.15 -7.43 33.40
N MET A 161 36.59 -8.62 33.20
CA MET A 161 35.24 -8.78 32.64
C MET A 161 34.16 -8.14 33.53
N ARG A 162 34.27 -8.23 34.87
CA ARG A 162 33.34 -7.55 35.79
C ARG A 162 33.41 -6.03 35.65
N THR A 163 34.63 -5.49 35.50
CA THR A 163 34.83 -4.05 35.30
C THR A 163 34.24 -3.59 33.96
N GLN A 164 34.45 -4.37 32.89
CA GLN A 164 33.85 -4.10 31.58
C GLN A 164 32.33 -4.17 31.63
N LEU A 165 31.77 -5.16 32.33
CA LEU A 165 30.31 -5.30 32.50
C LEU A 165 29.72 -4.10 33.24
N ALA A 166 30.35 -3.66 34.33
CA ALA A 166 29.89 -2.49 35.09
C ALA A 166 29.92 -1.19 34.24
N LYS A 167 30.93 -1.03 33.37
CA LYS A 167 30.98 0.09 32.43
C LYS A 167 29.84 0.02 31.41
N ALA A 168 29.64 -1.16 30.82
CA ALA A 168 28.55 -1.39 29.87
C ALA A 168 27.17 -1.12 30.51
N ASP A 169 26.95 -1.51 31.77
CA ASP A 169 25.70 -1.25 32.49
C ASP A 169 25.45 0.26 32.69
N ILE A 170 26.48 1.04 33.01
CA ILE A 170 26.39 2.50 33.13
C ILE A 170 26.03 3.14 31.79
N GLU A 171 26.72 2.74 30.71
CA GLU A 171 26.46 3.24 29.36
C GLU A 171 25.04 2.90 28.90
N VAL A 172 24.56 1.68 29.16
CA VAL A 172 23.18 1.27 28.86
C VAL A 172 22.17 2.15 29.60
N GLU A 173 22.42 2.48 30.86
CA GLU A 173 21.51 3.31 31.65
C GLU A 173 21.50 4.78 31.20
N GLU A 174 22.65 5.31 30.79
CA GLU A 174 22.77 6.65 30.19
C GLU A 174 22.08 6.73 28.83
N LEU A 175 22.26 5.70 27.99
CA LEU A 175 21.55 5.59 26.70
C LEU A 175 20.05 5.51 26.90
N LYS A 176 19.56 4.74 27.88
CA LYS A 176 18.12 4.68 28.20
C LYS A 176 17.57 6.05 28.59
N ARG A 177 18.25 6.78 29.50
CA ARG A 177 17.83 8.14 29.89
C ARG A 177 17.79 9.10 28.70
N THR A 178 18.78 8.99 27.81
CA THR A 178 18.84 9.81 26.60
C THR A 178 17.68 9.47 25.66
N ILE A 179 17.38 8.18 25.48
CA ILE A 179 16.23 7.71 24.68
C ILE A 179 14.91 8.23 25.27
N ASP A 180 14.73 8.13 26.59
CA ASP A 180 13.49 8.58 27.24
C ASP A 180 13.31 10.09 27.14
N HIS A 181 14.39 10.87 27.32
CA HIS A 181 14.35 12.32 27.13
C HIS A 181 14.04 12.72 25.68
N LEU A 182 14.67 12.06 24.70
CA LEU A 182 14.39 12.29 23.28
C LEU A 182 12.95 11.92 22.92
N ARG A 183 12.43 10.81 23.47
CA ARG A 183 11.04 10.40 23.29
C ARG A 183 10.05 11.43 23.81
N GLU A 184 10.27 11.95 25.02
CA GLU A 184 9.41 12.99 25.62
C GLU A 184 9.47 14.30 24.81
N SER A 185 10.66 14.73 24.42
CA SER A 185 10.86 15.93 23.58
C SER A 185 10.15 15.79 22.23
N HIS A 186 10.34 14.67 21.54
CA HIS A 186 9.68 14.40 20.25
C HIS A 186 8.15 14.30 20.40
N ALA A 187 7.65 13.69 21.48
CA ALA A 187 6.22 13.62 21.74
C ALA A 187 5.61 15.02 21.92
N ASN A 188 6.27 15.89 22.70
CA ASN A 188 5.83 17.28 22.90
C ASN A 188 5.87 18.09 21.59
N GLN A 189 6.94 17.96 20.81
CA GLN A 189 7.05 18.62 19.50
C GLN A 189 5.97 18.14 18.52
N LEU A 190 5.65 16.83 18.52
CA LEU A 190 4.63 16.27 17.65
C LEU A 190 3.23 16.80 18.02
N VAL A 191 2.91 16.87 19.32
CA VAL A 191 1.64 17.43 19.80
C VAL A 191 1.51 18.91 19.44
N GLN A 192 2.56 19.69 19.67
CA GLN A 192 2.56 21.11 19.34
C GLN A 192 2.43 21.34 17.82
N SER A 193 3.22 20.62 17.01
CA SER A 193 3.13 20.72 15.55
C SER A 193 1.75 20.27 15.04
N SER A 194 1.14 19.26 15.64
CA SER A 194 -0.20 18.82 15.28
C SER A 194 -1.25 19.87 15.62
N ALA A 195 -1.12 20.56 16.75
CA ALA A 195 -2.03 21.65 17.14
C ALA A 195 -1.89 22.87 16.23
N ASP A 196 -0.65 23.24 15.89
CA ASP A 196 -0.36 24.34 14.96
C ASP A 196 -0.92 24.05 13.55
N GLU A 197 -0.77 22.81 13.07
CA GLU A 197 -1.30 22.41 11.77
C GLU A 197 -2.83 22.37 11.75
N ALA A 198 -3.47 21.86 12.81
CA ALA A 198 -4.92 21.90 12.95
C ALA A 198 -5.47 23.34 12.94
N ASN A 199 -4.77 24.29 13.59
CA ASN A 199 -5.13 25.71 13.56
C ASN A 199 -5.00 26.32 12.16
N LYS A 200 -3.94 25.99 11.40
CA LYS A 200 -3.79 26.45 10.01
C LYS A 200 -4.89 25.91 9.11
N ILE A 201 -5.26 24.64 9.25
CA ILE A 201 -6.36 24.03 8.50
C ILE A 201 -7.67 24.76 8.80
N LEU A 202 -7.97 25.01 10.08
CA LEU A 202 -9.18 25.74 10.47
C LEU A 202 -9.22 27.16 9.87
N LEU A 203 -8.11 27.89 9.90
CA LEU A 203 -8.02 29.22 9.29
C LEU A 203 -8.20 29.17 7.77
N ALA A 204 -7.63 28.16 7.10
CA ALA A 204 -7.82 27.95 5.66
C ALA A 204 -9.28 27.61 5.32
N GLU A 205 -9.94 26.75 6.11
CA GLU A 205 -11.36 26.43 5.94
C GLU A 205 -12.26 27.66 6.11
N GLN A 206 -11.97 28.51 7.10
CA GLN A 206 -12.67 29.78 7.32
C GLN A 206 -12.50 30.74 6.13
N GLU A 207 -11.28 30.85 5.59
CA GLU A 207 -11.01 31.72 4.45
C GLU A 207 -11.72 31.23 3.18
N VAL A 208 -11.67 29.92 2.90
CA VAL A 208 -12.40 29.32 1.77
C VAL A 208 -13.90 29.52 1.91
N ALA A 209 -14.46 29.38 3.12
CA ALA A 209 -15.87 29.63 3.38
C ALA A 209 -16.24 31.10 3.14
N ARG A 210 -15.38 32.04 3.57
CA ARG A 210 -15.56 33.49 3.36
C ARG A 210 -15.56 33.87 1.88
N GLU A 211 -14.58 33.37 1.12
CA GLU A 211 -14.50 33.63 -0.33
C GLU A 211 -15.68 33.00 -1.08
N SER A 212 -16.03 31.78 -0.72
CA SER A 212 -17.19 31.08 -1.28
C SER A 212 -18.51 31.81 -0.99
N GLY A 213 -18.68 32.32 0.23
CA GLY A 213 -19.85 33.12 0.63
C GLY A 213 -19.97 34.42 -0.16
N ALA A 214 -18.85 35.10 -0.45
CA ALA A 214 -18.84 36.27 -1.33
C ALA A 214 -19.24 35.91 -2.77
N GLY A 215 -18.78 34.76 -3.27
CA GLY A 215 -19.20 34.22 -4.57
C GLY A 215 -20.71 33.97 -4.63
N ILE A 216 -21.25 33.26 -3.63
CA ILE A 216 -22.70 32.96 -3.52
C ILE A 216 -23.53 34.25 -3.45
N THR A 217 -23.07 35.25 -2.71
CA THR A 217 -23.76 36.55 -2.62
C THR A 217 -23.88 37.21 -3.99
N LYS A 218 -22.81 37.25 -4.78
CA LYS A 218 -22.84 37.76 -6.16
C LYS A 218 -23.78 36.96 -7.06
N MET A 219 -23.85 35.65 -6.89
CA MET A 219 -24.78 34.81 -7.65
C MET A 219 -26.24 35.15 -7.32
N PHE A 220 -26.54 35.43 -6.05
CA PHE A 220 -27.88 35.87 -5.65
C PHE A 220 -28.22 37.29 -6.12
N GLU A 221 -27.25 38.20 -6.20
CA GLU A 221 -27.43 39.50 -6.83
C GLU A 221 -27.76 39.35 -8.32
N HIS A 222 -27.02 38.51 -9.04
CA HIS A 222 -27.29 38.24 -10.45
C HIS A 222 -28.66 37.57 -10.68
N CYS A 223 -29.03 36.59 -9.84
CA CYS A 223 -30.35 35.96 -9.88
C CYS A 223 -31.48 36.98 -9.70
N GLU A 224 -31.30 37.99 -8.85
CA GLU A 224 -32.28 39.06 -8.65
C GLU A 224 -32.49 39.91 -9.92
N GLU A 225 -31.43 40.16 -10.68
CA GLU A 225 -31.51 40.84 -11.99
C GLU A 225 -32.18 39.94 -13.04
N GLU A 226 -31.85 38.64 -13.08
CA GLU A 226 -32.45 37.69 -14.02
C GLU A 226 -33.95 37.50 -13.78
N LEU A 227 -34.39 37.47 -12.52
CA LEU A 227 -35.81 37.35 -12.17
C LEU A 227 -36.65 38.53 -12.72
N GLN A 228 -36.06 39.71 -12.90
CA GLN A 228 -36.74 40.84 -13.56
C GLN A 228 -36.92 40.60 -15.07
N ASN A 229 -36.07 39.79 -15.68
CA ASN A 229 -36.05 39.47 -17.10
C ASN A 229 -36.66 38.09 -17.42
N ALA A 230 -37.23 37.39 -16.42
CA ALA A 230 -37.73 36.03 -16.56
C ALA A 230 -38.80 35.86 -17.65
N THR A 231 -39.49 36.93 -18.03
CA THR A 231 -40.50 36.95 -19.12
C THR A 231 -39.90 36.93 -20.51
N SER A 232 -38.59 37.13 -20.66
CA SER A 232 -37.90 37.10 -21.96
C SER A 232 -37.45 35.70 -22.37
N ILE A 233 -37.59 34.71 -21.49
CA ILE A 233 -37.11 33.34 -21.68
C ILE A 233 -38.29 32.36 -21.62
N THR A 234 -38.39 31.49 -22.62
CA THR A 234 -39.34 30.37 -22.62
C THR A 234 -38.68 29.16 -21.95
N TYR A 235 -39.29 28.61 -20.90
CA TYR A 235 -38.76 27.45 -20.18
C TYR A 235 -39.83 26.37 -20.00
N PRO A 236 -39.58 25.10 -20.37
CA PRO A 236 -40.57 24.03 -20.22
C PRO A 236 -40.91 23.72 -18.75
N PRO A 237 -42.20 23.67 -18.35
CA PRO A 237 -42.59 23.44 -16.95
C PRO A 237 -42.10 22.13 -16.34
N HIS A 238 -42.03 21.05 -17.12
CA HIS A 238 -41.54 19.75 -16.63
C HIS A 238 -40.05 19.76 -16.26
N LEU A 239 -39.22 20.54 -16.96
CA LEU A 239 -37.81 20.71 -16.62
C LEU A 239 -37.68 21.53 -15.33
N ALA A 240 -38.51 22.55 -15.15
CA ALA A 240 -38.51 23.37 -13.94
C ALA A 240 -38.96 22.55 -12.72
N GLN A 241 -39.96 21.68 -12.88
CA GLN A 241 -40.38 20.73 -11.85
C GLN A 241 -39.25 19.76 -11.46
N SER A 242 -38.52 19.22 -12.44
CA SER A 242 -37.36 18.35 -12.18
C SER A 242 -36.25 19.10 -11.42
N ALA A 243 -35.87 20.29 -11.89
CA ALA A 243 -34.88 21.14 -11.24
C ALA A 243 -35.28 21.51 -9.81
N MET A 244 -36.56 21.84 -9.60
CA MET A 244 -37.11 22.15 -8.28
C MET A 244 -37.04 20.96 -7.32
N SER A 245 -37.37 19.76 -7.78
CA SER A 245 -37.24 18.54 -6.96
C SER A 245 -35.79 18.29 -6.54
N ASN A 246 -34.84 18.54 -7.45
CA ASN A 246 -33.41 18.44 -7.13
C ASN A 246 -33.01 19.50 -6.09
N LEU A 247 -33.41 20.75 -6.30
CA LEU A 247 -33.12 21.84 -5.37
C LEU A 247 -33.67 21.57 -3.95
N VAL A 248 -34.92 21.10 -3.84
CA VAL A 248 -35.52 20.73 -2.55
C VAL A 248 -34.70 19.64 -1.86
N THR A 249 -34.21 18.65 -2.61
CA THR A 249 -33.37 17.57 -2.08
C THR A 249 -32.06 18.11 -1.53
N VAL A 250 -31.38 18.98 -2.30
CA VAL A 250 -30.09 19.57 -1.91
C VAL A 250 -30.23 20.48 -0.69
N ILE A 251 -31.22 21.38 -0.67
CA ILE A 251 -31.44 22.34 0.42
C ILE A 251 -31.93 21.64 1.70
N SER A 252 -32.53 20.45 1.60
CA SER A 252 -32.91 19.63 2.76
C SER A 252 -31.71 18.99 3.48
N ASN A 253 -30.51 19.03 2.89
CA ASN A 253 -29.31 18.48 3.52
C ASN A 253 -28.89 19.30 4.75
N GLU A 254 -28.75 18.65 5.90
CA GLU A 254 -28.34 19.28 7.17
C GLU A 254 -26.90 19.81 7.13
N ARG A 255 -26.04 19.32 6.22
CA ARG A 255 -24.68 19.86 6.04
C ARG A 255 -24.65 21.35 5.69
N LEU A 256 -25.73 21.88 5.12
CA LEU A 256 -25.86 23.32 4.81
C LEU A 256 -26.11 24.18 6.06
N ASP A 257 -26.40 23.55 7.20
CA ASP A 257 -26.47 24.20 8.50
C ASP A 257 -25.07 24.52 9.04
N GLU A 258 -24.02 23.90 8.48
CA GLU A 258 -22.62 24.19 8.79
C GLU A 258 -22.05 25.27 7.83
N PRO A 259 -21.60 26.42 8.33
CA PRO A 259 -21.09 27.51 7.49
C PRO A 259 -19.76 27.17 6.79
N LEU A 260 -18.95 26.28 7.38
CA LEU A 260 -17.66 25.87 6.83
C LEU A 260 -17.77 24.86 5.67
N ALA A 261 -18.96 24.35 5.35
CA ALA A 261 -19.21 23.42 4.24
C ALA A 261 -19.19 24.14 2.88
N ALA A 262 -18.07 24.79 2.54
CA ALA A 262 -17.94 25.69 1.39
C ALA A 262 -18.39 25.06 0.06
N ARG A 263 -17.98 23.82 -0.22
CA ARG A 263 -18.38 23.09 -1.43
C ARG A 263 -19.89 22.93 -1.54
N ASP A 264 -20.52 22.45 -0.47
CA ASP A 264 -21.96 22.19 -0.43
C ASP A 264 -22.72 23.52 -0.55
N ASN A 265 -22.21 24.57 0.09
CA ASN A 265 -22.77 25.93 0.03
C ASN A 265 -22.72 26.52 -1.38
N VAL A 266 -21.59 26.41 -2.10
CA VAL A 266 -21.46 26.92 -3.48
C VAL A 266 -22.40 26.18 -4.42
N PHE A 267 -22.45 24.85 -4.32
CA PHE A 267 -23.34 24.03 -5.14
C PHE A 267 -24.82 24.38 -4.90
N ALA A 268 -25.21 24.50 -3.63
CA ALA A 268 -26.57 24.90 -3.26
C ALA A 268 -26.92 26.32 -3.74
N GLY A 269 -26.01 27.29 -3.59
CA GLY A 269 -26.20 28.66 -4.07
C GLY A 269 -26.36 28.74 -5.60
N HIS A 270 -25.57 27.96 -6.33
CA HIS A 270 -25.70 27.85 -7.79
C HIS A 270 -27.03 27.25 -8.21
N LEU A 271 -27.35 26.08 -7.69
CA LEU A 271 -28.58 25.37 -8.03
C LEU A 271 -29.82 26.19 -7.68
N LEU A 272 -29.80 26.89 -6.54
CA LEU A 272 -30.88 27.78 -6.13
C LEU A 272 -31.07 28.91 -7.15
N SER A 273 -30.00 29.62 -7.50
CA SER A 273 -30.05 30.76 -8.42
C SER A 273 -30.60 30.37 -9.79
N THR A 274 -30.09 29.28 -10.38
CA THR A 274 -30.53 28.81 -11.70
C THR A 274 -31.95 28.28 -11.70
N THR A 275 -32.34 27.57 -10.63
CA THR A 275 -33.69 27.01 -10.51
C THR A 275 -34.74 28.09 -10.29
N LEU A 276 -34.44 29.15 -9.53
CA LEU A 276 -35.37 30.28 -9.35
C LEU A 276 -35.65 31.00 -10.67
N SER A 277 -34.60 31.26 -11.46
CA SER A 277 -34.71 31.87 -12.79
C SER A 277 -35.57 30.99 -13.72
N SER A 278 -35.24 29.68 -13.79
CA SER A 278 -36.00 28.70 -14.57
C SER A 278 -37.47 28.55 -14.13
N ALA A 279 -37.73 28.61 -12.82
CA ALA A 279 -39.06 28.52 -12.23
C ALA A 279 -39.95 29.71 -12.64
N ALA A 280 -39.41 30.93 -12.58
CA ALA A 280 -40.12 32.14 -13.00
C ALA A 280 -40.43 32.11 -14.51
N SER A 281 -39.44 31.75 -15.34
CA SER A 281 -39.63 31.62 -16.80
C SER A 281 -40.61 30.50 -17.17
N ALA A 282 -40.61 29.39 -16.43
CA ALA A 282 -41.56 28.30 -16.64
C ALA A 282 -43.00 28.69 -16.30
N ALA A 283 -43.20 29.43 -15.21
CA ALA A 283 -44.51 29.95 -14.84
C ALA A 283 -45.05 30.91 -15.91
N TYR A 284 -44.19 31.81 -16.41
CA TYR A 284 -44.54 32.70 -17.53
C TYR A 284 -44.92 31.92 -18.79
N THR A 285 -44.18 30.86 -19.11
CA THR A 285 -44.45 29.98 -20.26
C THR A 285 -45.77 29.21 -20.12
N ALA A 286 -46.10 28.78 -18.89
CA ALA A 286 -47.29 27.97 -18.60
C ALA A 286 -48.58 28.80 -18.58
N SER A 287 -48.59 29.89 -17.80
CA SER A 287 -49.73 30.82 -17.70
C SER A 287 -49.30 32.13 -17.06
N ILE A 288 -49.70 33.25 -17.68
CA ILE A 288 -49.46 34.60 -17.13
C ILE A 288 -50.13 34.77 -15.75
N GLU A 289 -51.25 34.10 -15.49
CA GLU A 289 -51.91 34.13 -14.18
C GLU A 289 -51.07 33.44 -13.10
N SER A 290 -50.28 32.42 -13.47
CA SER A 290 -49.41 31.69 -12.54
C SER A 290 -48.07 32.41 -12.33
N TYR A 291 -47.66 33.31 -13.23
CA TYR A 291 -46.38 34.00 -13.19
C TYR A 291 -46.21 34.87 -11.94
N GLU A 292 -47.19 35.73 -11.62
CA GLU A 292 -47.05 36.71 -10.52
C GLU A 292 -46.81 36.02 -9.18
N GLY A 293 -47.63 34.99 -8.87
CA GLY A 293 -47.48 34.21 -7.62
C GLY A 293 -46.16 33.44 -7.54
N VAL A 294 -45.72 32.82 -8.64
CA VAL A 294 -44.43 32.10 -8.67
C VAL A 294 -43.26 33.08 -8.54
N ASN A 295 -43.28 34.20 -9.27
CA ASN A 295 -42.19 35.16 -9.27
C ASN A 295 -42.02 35.82 -7.90
N ASP A 296 -43.12 36.18 -7.23
CA ASP A 296 -43.06 36.74 -5.88
C ASP A 296 -42.55 35.72 -4.86
N GLN A 297 -42.94 34.45 -4.99
CA GLN A 297 -42.37 33.39 -4.15
C GLN A 297 -40.89 33.15 -4.46
N CYS A 298 -40.45 33.23 -5.73
CA CYS A 298 -39.02 33.18 -6.08
C CYS A 298 -38.23 34.30 -5.40
N LYS A 299 -38.73 35.54 -5.41
CA LYS A 299 -38.09 36.67 -4.72
C LYS A 299 -38.02 36.45 -3.21
N LYS A 300 -39.09 35.89 -2.62
CA LYS A 300 -39.12 35.55 -1.19
C LYS A 300 -38.08 34.50 -0.84
N VAL A 301 -37.98 33.43 -1.62
CA VAL A 301 -36.96 32.38 -1.47
C VAL A 301 -35.55 32.96 -1.62
N LEU A 302 -35.33 33.83 -2.60
CA LEU A 302 -34.03 34.50 -2.80
C LEU A 302 -33.65 35.38 -1.61
N ALA A 303 -34.60 36.13 -1.04
CA ALA A 303 -34.36 36.93 0.16
C ALA A 303 -34.01 36.05 1.37
N ALA A 304 -34.75 34.95 1.58
CA ALA A 304 -34.44 33.98 2.63
C ALA A 304 -33.06 33.33 2.41
N ALA A 305 -32.68 33.05 1.16
CA ALA A 305 -31.37 32.50 0.81
C ALA A 305 -30.24 33.50 1.12
N LYS A 306 -30.37 34.77 0.74
CA LYS A 306 -29.39 35.81 1.09
C LYS A 306 -29.17 35.89 2.61
N VAL A 307 -30.24 35.83 3.41
CA VAL A 307 -30.13 35.82 4.87
C VAL A 307 -29.47 34.53 5.37
N ALA A 308 -29.89 33.36 4.86
CA ALA A 308 -29.36 32.07 5.29
C ALA A 308 -27.88 31.93 4.99
N PHE A 309 -27.44 32.40 3.82
CA PHE A 309 -26.05 32.34 3.37
C PHE A 309 -25.16 33.47 3.92
N SER A 310 -25.73 34.48 4.56
CA SER A 310 -24.99 35.57 5.20
C SER A 310 -24.50 35.23 6.62
N ASP A 311 -23.33 35.79 6.96
CA ASP A 311 -22.75 35.70 8.30
C ASP A 311 -23.34 36.74 9.28
N ASP A 312 -24.08 37.73 8.78
CA ASP A 312 -24.33 39.01 9.46
C ASP A 312 -25.64 39.04 10.31
N SER A 313 -26.15 37.87 10.69
CA SER A 313 -27.48 37.74 11.28
C SER A 313 -27.46 37.06 12.64
N SER A 314 -28.25 37.61 13.57
CA SER A 314 -28.36 37.18 14.98
C SER A 314 -28.90 35.77 15.20
N LEU A 315 -29.51 35.16 14.17
CA LEU A 315 -30.06 33.80 14.22
C LEU A 315 -29.00 32.76 13.90
N SER A 316 -29.17 31.53 14.39
CA SER A 316 -28.29 30.43 14.00
C SER A 316 -28.44 30.09 12.52
N ARG A 317 -27.38 29.58 11.87
CA ARG A 317 -27.42 29.16 10.46
C ARG A 317 -28.54 28.13 10.21
N ALA A 318 -28.72 27.18 11.11
CA ALA A 318 -29.78 26.17 11.05
C ALA A 318 -31.18 26.79 11.05
N ASP A 319 -31.43 27.80 11.90
CA ASP A 319 -32.73 28.48 11.95
C ASP A 319 -33.00 29.25 10.65
N LYS A 320 -31.99 29.93 10.09
CA LYS A 320 -32.14 30.63 8.80
C LYS A 320 -32.41 29.65 7.66
N MET A 321 -31.72 28.51 7.64
CA MET A 321 -31.89 27.47 6.64
C MET A 321 -33.27 26.80 6.74
N LYS A 322 -33.82 26.69 7.95
CA LYS A 322 -35.20 26.22 8.17
C LYS A 322 -36.22 27.13 7.47
N VAL A 323 -36.09 28.44 7.62
CA VAL A 323 -36.97 29.41 6.93
C VAL A 323 -36.86 29.25 5.41
N LEU A 324 -35.64 29.13 4.88
CA LEU A 324 -35.42 28.89 3.45
C LEU A 324 -36.11 27.61 2.96
N ARG A 325 -35.99 26.51 3.72
CA ARG A 325 -36.66 25.23 3.40
C ARG A 325 -38.18 25.35 3.39
N GLU A 326 -38.76 26.14 4.28
CA GLU A 326 -40.21 26.38 4.32
C GLU A 326 -40.68 27.17 3.09
N ASP A 327 -40.00 28.27 2.74
CA ASP A 327 -40.33 29.07 1.55
C ASP A 327 -40.11 28.29 0.25
N LEU A 328 -39.10 27.43 0.19
CA LEU A 328 -38.82 26.59 -0.97
C LEU A 328 -39.91 25.50 -1.17
N LYS A 329 -40.48 24.96 -0.08
CA LYS A 329 -41.59 24.00 -0.18
C LYS A 329 -42.84 24.63 -0.81
N GLU A 330 -43.14 25.87 -0.43
CA GLU A 330 -44.25 26.62 -1.04
C GLU A 330 -44.00 26.86 -2.53
N LEU A 331 -42.78 27.27 -2.90
CA LEU A 331 -42.41 27.44 -4.31
C LEU A 331 -42.56 26.13 -5.10
N ASN A 332 -42.11 25.01 -4.54
CA ASN A 332 -42.24 23.71 -5.17
C ASN A 332 -43.71 23.33 -5.39
N HIS A 333 -44.60 23.62 -4.44
CA HIS A 333 -46.04 23.40 -4.62
C HIS A 333 -46.60 24.20 -5.81
N LEU A 334 -46.22 25.48 -5.93
CA LEU A 334 -46.63 26.32 -7.06
C LEU A 334 -46.12 25.78 -8.41
N ILE A 335 -44.85 25.36 -8.47
CA ILE A 335 -44.25 24.82 -9.71
C ILE A 335 -44.86 23.48 -10.14
N VAL A 336 -45.17 22.59 -9.19
CA VAL A 336 -45.86 21.33 -9.48
C VAL A 336 -47.29 21.58 -9.98
N SER A 337 -47.93 22.66 -9.53
CA SER A 337 -49.29 23.02 -9.97
C SER A 337 -49.36 23.71 -11.35
N LEU A 338 -48.22 23.98 -11.99
CA LEU A 338 -48.21 24.61 -13.32
C LEU A 338 -48.85 23.69 -14.37
N PRO A 339 -49.68 24.25 -15.29
CA PRO A 339 -50.26 23.48 -16.38
C PRO A 339 -49.17 22.93 -17.31
N LEU A 340 -49.14 21.62 -17.51
CA LEU A 340 -48.21 20.94 -18.42
C LEU A 340 -48.76 21.00 -19.84
N ALA A 341 -47.89 21.29 -20.82
CA ALA A 341 -48.27 21.42 -22.24
C ALA A 341 -48.89 20.15 -22.88
N THR A 342 -48.87 19.01 -22.16
CA THR A 342 -49.52 17.76 -22.57
C THR A 342 -50.99 17.64 -22.13
N ASP A 343 -51.49 18.56 -21.31
CA ASP A 343 -52.85 18.53 -20.74
C ASP A 343 -53.87 19.37 -21.50
N ILE A 344 -53.66 19.64 -22.79
CA ILE A 344 -54.81 20.01 -23.62
C ILE A 344 -55.56 18.72 -23.93
N ASP A 345 -56.56 18.43 -23.10
CA ASP A 345 -57.44 17.28 -23.28
C ASP A 345 -57.92 17.28 -24.75
N LYS A 346 -57.61 16.19 -25.46
CA LYS A 346 -57.91 16.03 -26.91
C LYS A 346 -59.41 16.19 -27.19
N GLU A 347 -60.25 16.13 -26.16
CA GLU A 347 -61.69 16.35 -26.25
C GLU A 347 -62.09 17.84 -26.23
N VAL A 348 -61.24 18.74 -25.70
CA VAL A 348 -61.54 20.15 -25.41
C VAL A 348 -60.78 21.13 -26.32
N VAL A 349 -59.72 20.68 -27.02
CA VAL A 349 -58.88 21.46 -27.95
C VAL A 349 -59.68 22.38 -28.89
N GLY A 350 -60.81 21.90 -29.42
CA GLY A 350 -61.67 22.69 -30.32
C GLY A 350 -62.40 23.85 -29.66
N SER A 351 -62.89 23.66 -28.43
CA SER A 351 -63.53 24.74 -27.64
C SER A 351 -62.51 25.72 -27.07
N GLU A 352 -61.31 25.24 -26.72
CA GLU A 352 -60.24 26.13 -26.24
C GLU A 352 -59.72 27.05 -27.34
N LEU A 353 -59.58 26.57 -28.57
CA LEU A 353 -59.16 27.43 -29.68
C LEU A 353 -60.14 28.59 -29.88
N GLU A 354 -61.45 28.33 -29.86
CA GLU A 354 -62.43 29.39 -30.03
C GLU A 354 -62.40 30.40 -28.85
N GLN A 355 -62.21 29.91 -27.64
CA GLN A 355 -62.06 30.77 -26.46
C GLN A 355 -60.78 31.62 -26.54
N GLU A 356 -59.67 31.04 -26.95
CA GLU A 356 -58.38 31.74 -27.06
C GLU A 356 -58.39 32.76 -28.20
N MET A 357 -59.04 32.45 -29.33
CA MET A 357 -59.29 33.42 -30.40
C MET A 357 -60.10 34.62 -29.90
N ARG A 358 -61.13 34.40 -29.07
CA ARG A 358 -61.90 35.49 -28.46
C ARG A 358 -61.07 36.30 -27.47
N ARG A 359 -60.21 35.66 -26.68
CA ARG A 359 -59.28 36.34 -25.76
C ARG A 359 -58.29 37.20 -26.51
N MET A 360 -57.70 36.68 -27.59
CA MET A 360 -56.80 37.44 -28.47
C MET A 360 -57.51 38.66 -29.06
N ASP A 361 -58.74 38.50 -29.61
CA ASP A 361 -59.54 39.62 -30.12
C ASP A 361 -59.75 40.71 -29.06
N GLU A 362 -60.07 40.29 -27.84
CA GLU A 362 -60.31 41.22 -26.73
C GLU A 362 -59.03 41.90 -26.24
N ALA A 363 -57.90 41.19 -26.22
CA ALA A 363 -56.59 41.75 -25.89
C ALA A 363 -56.18 42.82 -26.91
N ILE A 364 -56.38 42.54 -28.21
CA ILE A 364 -56.08 43.47 -29.30
C ILE A 364 -56.99 44.71 -29.22
N ARG A 365 -58.30 44.55 -28.96
CA ARG A 365 -59.21 45.70 -28.78
C ARG A 365 -58.85 46.55 -27.57
N ARG A 366 -58.53 45.91 -26.43
CA ARG A 366 -58.08 46.62 -25.22
C ARG A 366 -56.79 47.38 -25.49
N ALA A 367 -55.83 46.77 -26.17
CA ALA A 367 -54.58 47.42 -26.57
C ALA A 367 -54.82 48.69 -27.41
N VAL A 368 -55.75 48.67 -28.36
CA VAL A 368 -56.14 49.87 -29.13
C VAL A 368 -56.75 50.95 -28.22
N GLN A 369 -57.69 50.57 -27.35
CA GLN A 369 -58.32 51.52 -26.42
C GLN A 369 -57.32 52.13 -25.43
N GLU A 370 -56.35 51.33 -24.98
CA GLU A 370 -55.29 51.79 -24.09
C GLU A 370 -54.33 52.74 -24.80
N ILE A 371 -53.93 52.47 -26.05
CA ILE A 371 -53.13 53.40 -26.86
C ILE A 371 -53.85 54.75 -27.02
N GLU A 372 -55.16 54.74 -27.30
CA GLU A 372 -55.97 55.97 -27.36
C GLU A 372 -56.04 56.71 -26.02
N ALA A 373 -56.08 55.99 -24.90
CA ALA A 373 -56.02 56.57 -23.56
C ALA A 373 -54.65 57.17 -23.26
N ILE A 374 -53.56 56.48 -23.63
CA ILE A 374 -52.18 56.98 -23.51
C ILE A 374 -52.01 58.25 -24.34
N GLN A 375 -52.56 58.30 -25.55
CA GLN A 375 -52.50 59.48 -26.42
C GLN A 375 -53.20 60.69 -25.80
N ARG A 376 -54.36 60.50 -25.16
CA ARG A 376 -55.04 61.58 -24.41
C ARG A 376 -54.20 62.05 -23.22
N ARG A 377 -53.63 61.13 -22.44
CA ARG A 377 -52.75 61.48 -21.31
C ARG A 377 -51.49 62.22 -21.76
N ALA A 378 -50.87 61.77 -22.85
CA ALA A 378 -49.66 62.38 -23.40
C ALA A 378 -49.87 63.86 -23.76
N ARG A 379 -51.04 64.22 -24.29
CA ARG A 379 -51.42 65.62 -24.59
C ARG A 379 -51.52 66.51 -23.36
N GLU A 380 -51.86 65.94 -22.22
CA GLU A 380 -51.98 66.67 -20.95
C GLU A 380 -50.63 66.76 -20.22
N SER A 381 -49.73 65.78 -20.42
CA SER A 381 -48.49 65.62 -19.64
C SER A 381 -47.20 66.03 -20.36
N SER A 382 -47.22 66.24 -21.68
CA SER A 382 -46.01 66.55 -22.46
C SER A 382 -46.19 67.80 -23.32
N ASP A 383 -45.11 68.58 -23.50
CA ASP A 383 -45.07 69.85 -24.25
C ASP A 383 -43.91 69.85 -25.27
N GLY A 384 -44.04 70.67 -26.31
CA GLY A 384 -43.04 70.88 -27.34
C GLY A 384 -42.72 69.65 -28.18
N ILE A 385 -41.44 69.50 -28.55
CA ILE A 385 -40.94 68.43 -29.44
C ILE A 385 -41.24 67.03 -28.86
N ARG A 386 -41.25 66.87 -27.53
CA ARG A 386 -41.53 65.58 -26.88
C ARG A 386 -42.98 65.14 -27.09
N LEU A 387 -43.92 66.08 -27.13
CA LEU A 387 -45.32 65.79 -27.45
C LEU A 387 -45.45 65.33 -28.91
N GLU A 388 -44.79 66.02 -29.86
CA GLU A 388 -44.81 65.65 -31.28
C GLU A 388 -44.26 64.22 -31.52
N VAL A 389 -43.15 63.87 -30.87
CA VAL A 389 -42.56 62.52 -30.96
C VAL A 389 -43.48 61.47 -30.33
N ASN A 390 -44.03 61.75 -29.15
CA ASN A 390 -44.96 60.83 -28.47
C ASN A 390 -46.24 60.59 -29.29
N GLU A 391 -46.82 61.64 -29.89
CA GLU A 391 -47.98 61.51 -30.77
C GLU A 391 -47.66 60.69 -32.03
N SER A 392 -46.49 60.91 -32.63
CA SER A 392 -46.05 60.14 -33.79
C SER A 392 -45.88 58.65 -33.48
N ILE A 393 -45.26 58.31 -32.34
CA ILE A 393 -45.07 56.93 -31.90
C ILE A 393 -46.43 56.25 -31.68
N LEU A 394 -47.32 56.87 -30.90
CA LEU A 394 -48.62 56.31 -30.58
C LEU A 394 -49.51 56.16 -31.82
N ALA A 395 -49.45 57.10 -32.78
CA ALA A 395 -50.16 56.98 -34.05
C ALA A 395 -49.69 55.78 -34.87
N ASN A 396 -48.38 55.50 -34.89
CA ASN A 396 -47.82 54.33 -35.56
C ASN A 396 -48.20 53.02 -34.84
N CYS A 397 -48.16 52.99 -33.50
CA CYS A 397 -48.64 51.84 -32.73
C CYS A 397 -50.13 51.56 -32.97
N GLN A 398 -50.96 52.59 -33.04
CA GLN A 398 -52.39 52.46 -33.35
C GLN A 398 -52.62 51.92 -34.77
N ALA A 399 -51.88 52.42 -35.76
CA ALA A 399 -51.95 51.93 -37.14
C ALA A 399 -51.55 50.44 -37.23
N LEU A 400 -50.46 50.06 -36.56
CA LEU A 400 -50.00 48.66 -36.48
C LEU A 400 -51.06 47.75 -35.85
N MET A 401 -51.63 48.16 -34.72
CA MET A 401 -52.70 47.41 -34.05
C MET A 401 -53.96 47.27 -34.92
N SER A 402 -54.31 48.30 -35.70
CA SER A 402 -55.42 48.23 -36.66
C SER A 402 -55.15 47.22 -37.78
N VAL A 403 -53.91 47.13 -38.28
CA VAL A 403 -53.52 46.13 -39.29
C VAL A 403 -53.61 44.71 -38.71
N ILE A 404 -53.14 44.52 -37.48
CA ILE A 404 -53.21 43.23 -36.78
C ILE A 404 -54.66 42.78 -36.58
N MET A 405 -55.57 43.70 -36.21
CA MET A 405 -57.01 43.41 -36.13
C MET A 405 -57.57 42.87 -37.45
N GLN A 406 -57.22 43.50 -38.58
CA GLN A 406 -57.66 43.06 -39.90
C GLN A 406 -57.08 41.68 -40.26
N LEU A 407 -55.80 41.45 -39.95
CA LEU A 407 -55.13 40.19 -40.19
C LEU A 407 -55.76 39.03 -39.40
N VAL A 408 -56.10 39.26 -38.13
CA VAL A 408 -56.76 38.29 -37.25
C VAL A 408 -58.16 37.97 -37.77
N ALA A 409 -58.93 38.98 -38.18
CA ALA A 409 -60.23 38.78 -38.79
C ALA A 409 -60.15 37.92 -40.07
N ALA A 410 -59.22 38.25 -40.98
CA ALA A 410 -58.97 37.47 -42.19
C ALA A 410 -58.44 36.05 -41.89
N SER A 411 -57.64 35.89 -40.84
CA SER A 411 -57.15 34.57 -40.37
C SER A 411 -58.32 33.68 -39.94
N ARG A 412 -59.29 34.25 -39.21
CA ARG A 412 -60.48 33.53 -38.76
C ARG A 412 -61.37 33.13 -39.94
N GLU A 413 -61.58 34.01 -40.90
CA GLU A 413 -62.35 33.69 -42.12
C GLU A 413 -61.75 32.50 -42.87
N LEU A 414 -60.43 32.50 -43.05
CA LEU A 414 -59.72 31.39 -43.67
C LEU A 414 -59.82 30.10 -42.84
N GLN A 415 -59.67 30.17 -41.51
CA GLN A 415 -59.85 29.00 -40.64
C GLN A 415 -61.25 28.40 -40.77
N MET A 416 -62.29 29.25 -40.83
CA MET A 416 -63.66 28.80 -41.05
C MET A 416 -63.83 28.12 -42.41
N GLU A 417 -63.21 28.65 -43.47
CA GLU A 417 -63.21 28.03 -44.81
C GLU A 417 -62.51 26.66 -44.81
N ILE A 418 -61.32 26.56 -44.21
CA ILE A 418 -60.56 25.31 -44.08
C ILE A 418 -61.38 24.24 -43.33
N VAL A 419 -62.00 24.62 -42.21
CA VAL A 419 -62.85 23.72 -41.43
C VAL A 419 -64.08 23.31 -42.24
N ALA A 420 -64.72 24.25 -42.96
CA ALA A 420 -65.88 23.97 -43.80
C ALA A 420 -65.56 23.00 -44.95
N ALA A 421 -64.40 23.14 -45.59
CA ALA A 421 -63.92 22.24 -46.64
C ALA A 421 -63.50 20.86 -46.08
N GLY A 422 -62.93 20.82 -44.87
CA GLY A 422 -62.31 19.62 -44.31
C GLY A 422 -63.19 18.75 -43.42
N LYS A 423 -64.38 19.23 -43.00
CA LYS A 423 -65.21 18.54 -41.99
C LYS A 423 -65.83 17.21 -42.43
N GLN A 424 -65.94 16.91 -43.73
CA GLN A 424 -66.51 15.63 -44.26
C GLN A 424 -67.79 15.16 -43.52
N GLY A 425 -68.67 16.09 -43.12
CA GLY A 425 -69.92 15.78 -42.39
C GLY A 425 -69.83 15.77 -40.86
N GLY A 426 -68.65 15.98 -40.26
CA GLY A 426 -68.46 16.11 -38.80
C GLY A 426 -68.61 17.54 -38.26
N SER A 427 -68.55 17.69 -36.94
CA SER A 427 -68.57 19.00 -36.27
C SER A 427 -67.22 19.74 -36.39
N PRO A 428 -67.18 21.08 -36.32
CA PRO A 428 -65.93 21.84 -36.27
C PRO A 428 -64.96 21.36 -35.17
N ALA A 429 -65.49 20.98 -34.00
CA ALA A 429 -64.71 20.45 -32.89
C ALA A 429 -64.01 19.12 -33.25
N GLU A 430 -64.70 18.23 -33.97
CA GLU A 430 -64.10 16.98 -34.46
C GLU A 430 -63.00 17.23 -35.49
N PHE A 431 -63.15 18.26 -36.32
CA PHE A 431 -62.11 18.66 -37.27
C PHE A 431 -60.85 19.15 -36.55
N TYR A 432 -61.00 19.99 -35.52
CA TYR A 432 -59.89 20.46 -34.70
C TYR A 432 -59.24 19.31 -33.90
N LYS A 433 -60.04 18.40 -33.34
CA LYS A 433 -59.54 17.19 -32.66
C LYS A 433 -58.70 16.30 -33.59
N ARG A 434 -59.19 16.04 -34.80
CA ARG A 434 -58.46 15.22 -35.78
C ARG A 434 -57.17 15.88 -36.24
N ASN A 435 -57.17 17.21 -36.33
CA ASN A 435 -56.01 18.04 -36.68
C ASN A 435 -55.44 18.76 -35.44
N HIS A 436 -55.32 18.05 -34.31
CA HIS A 436 -54.88 18.62 -33.02
C HIS A 436 -53.58 19.41 -33.11
N GLN A 437 -52.54 18.92 -33.78
CA GLN A 437 -51.27 19.65 -33.94
C GLN A 437 -51.42 21.00 -34.68
N TRP A 438 -52.31 21.07 -35.67
CA TRP A 438 -52.63 22.32 -36.35
C TRP A 438 -53.40 23.26 -35.41
N THR A 439 -54.35 22.71 -34.65
CA THR A 439 -55.13 23.47 -33.67
C THR A 439 -54.26 24.01 -32.53
N GLU A 440 -53.31 23.23 -32.04
CA GLU A 440 -52.30 23.62 -31.05
C GLU A 440 -51.41 24.75 -31.58
N GLY A 441 -50.96 24.64 -32.83
CA GLY A 441 -50.20 25.71 -33.50
C GLY A 441 -51.00 27.02 -33.61
N LEU A 442 -52.29 26.93 -33.94
CA LEU A 442 -53.19 28.09 -33.97
C LEU A 442 -53.41 28.69 -32.59
N LEU A 443 -53.58 27.85 -31.57
CA LEU A 443 -53.78 28.27 -30.17
C LEU A 443 -52.52 28.94 -29.59
N SER A 444 -51.34 28.40 -29.90
CA SER A 444 -50.05 29.00 -29.53
C SER A 444 -49.85 30.36 -30.22
N ALA A 445 -50.14 30.45 -31.52
CA ALA A 445 -50.04 31.71 -32.26
C ALA A 445 -51.03 32.75 -31.71
N ALA A 446 -52.24 32.35 -31.35
CA ALA A 446 -53.24 33.22 -30.74
C ALA A 446 -52.74 33.86 -29.45
N LYS A 447 -52.19 33.04 -28.56
CA LYS A 447 -51.61 33.46 -27.29
C LYS A 447 -50.46 34.44 -27.51
N ALA A 448 -49.51 34.08 -28.39
CA ALA A 448 -48.36 34.92 -28.70
C ALA A 448 -48.78 36.31 -29.21
N VAL A 449 -49.76 36.39 -30.10
CA VAL A 449 -50.28 37.66 -30.62
C VAL A 449 -50.96 38.50 -29.52
N GLY A 450 -51.76 37.87 -28.67
CA GLY A 450 -52.41 38.57 -27.54
C GLY A 450 -51.41 39.16 -26.54
N VAL A 451 -50.32 38.43 -26.25
CA VAL A 451 -49.24 38.90 -25.38
C VAL A 451 -48.42 40.01 -26.02
N ALA A 452 -47.99 39.82 -27.27
CA ALA A 452 -47.23 40.83 -28.01
C ALA A 452 -48.00 42.16 -28.10
N ALA A 453 -49.33 42.10 -28.28
CA ALA A 453 -50.19 43.29 -28.25
C ALA A 453 -50.13 44.01 -26.89
N ARG A 454 -50.14 43.29 -25.77
CA ARG A 454 -50.02 43.89 -24.43
C ARG A 454 -48.64 44.48 -24.19
N VAL A 455 -47.58 43.75 -24.53
CA VAL A 455 -46.19 44.19 -24.38
C VAL A 455 -45.90 45.45 -25.22
N LEU A 456 -46.48 45.55 -26.41
CA LEU A 456 -46.39 46.75 -27.26
C LEU A 456 -47.00 47.97 -26.56
N VAL A 457 -48.16 47.82 -25.91
CA VAL A 457 -48.87 48.91 -25.20
C VAL A 457 -48.10 49.33 -23.95
N GLU A 458 -47.64 48.37 -23.15
CA GLU A 458 -46.83 48.62 -21.95
C GLU A 458 -45.53 49.34 -22.31
N SER A 459 -44.86 48.90 -23.39
CA SER A 459 -43.65 49.55 -23.89
C SER A 459 -43.92 50.96 -24.39
N ALA A 460 -45.05 51.18 -25.08
CA ALA A 460 -45.46 52.50 -25.56
C ALA A 460 -45.78 53.45 -24.38
N ASP A 461 -46.51 53.01 -23.35
CA ASP A 461 -46.77 53.80 -22.15
C ASP A 461 -45.47 54.11 -21.39
N GLY A 462 -44.56 53.15 -21.27
CA GLY A 462 -43.25 53.35 -20.67
C GLY A 462 -42.42 54.44 -21.36
N VAL A 463 -42.37 54.41 -22.69
CA VAL A 463 -41.67 55.43 -23.50
C VAL A 463 -42.33 56.81 -23.34
N VAL A 464 -43.66 56.88 -23.41
CA VAL A 464 -44.42 58.15 -23.30
C VAL A 464 -44.27 58.77 -21.91
N THR A 465 -44.34 57.96 -20.86
CA THR A 465 -44.17 58.40 -19.46
C THR A 465 -42.71 58.66 -19.07
N GLY A 466 -41.75 58.28 -19.93
CA GLY A 466 -40.32 58.45 -19.68
C GLY A 466 -39.71 57.45 -18.69
N LYS A 467 -40.46 56.42 -18.31
CA LYS A 467 -40.00 55.34 -17.41
C LYS A 467 -39.42 54.15 -18.19
N GLY A 468 -39.68 54.07 -19.48
CA GLY A 468 -39.25 53.00 -20.39
C GLY A 468 -38.20 53.45 -21.41
N LYS A 469 -37.54 52.47 -22.02
CA LYS A 469 -36.52 52.64 -23.07
C LYS A 469 -37.15 52.52 -24.46
N PHE A 470 -36.71 53.33 -25.41
CA PHE A 470 -37.18 53.27 -26.80
C PHE A 470 -36.84 51.93 -27.45
N GLU A 471 -35.73 51.32 -27.07
CA GLU A 471 -35.26 50.02 -27.52
C GLU A 471 -36.27 48.91 -27.20
N HIS A 472 -36.91 48.93 -26.02
CA HIS A 472 -37.94 47.95 -25.67
C HIS A 472 -39.17 48.07 -26.59
N LEU A 473 -39.57 49.29 -26.94
CA LEU A 473 -40.68 49.52 -27.87
C LEU A 473 -40.34 49.07 -29.30
N ILE A 474 -39.09 49.26 -29.73
CA ILE A 474 -38.63 48.77 -31.04
C ILE A 474 -38.72 47.25 -31.11
N VAL A 475 -38.23 46.54 -30.08
CA VAL A 475 -38.28 45.07 -30.02
C VAL A 475 -39.72 44.58 -29.98
N ALA A 476 -40.58 45.16 -29.13
CA ALA A 476 -41.99 44.79 -29.06
C ALA A 476 -42.73 44.98 -30.41
N ALA A 477 -42.42 46.07 -31.14
CA ALA A 477 -42.98 46.31 -32.47
C ALA A 477 -42.43 45.34 -33.54
N GLN A 478 -41.18 44.88 -33.42
CA GLN A 478 -40.61 43.87 -34.31
C GLN A 478 -41.18 42.48 -34.05
N GLU A 479 -41.37 42.11 -32.78
CA GLU A 479 -41.95 40.82 -32.40
C GLU A 479 -43.39 40.67 -32.93
N ILE A 480 -44.22 41.71 -32.77
CA ILE A 480 -45.60 41.67 -33.26
C ILE A 480 -45.67 41.62 -34.80
N ALA A 481 -44.73 42.27 -35.49
CA ALA A 481 -44.62 42.22 -36.95
C ALA A 481 -44.08 40.86 -37.46
N ALA A 482 -43.16 40.22 -36.74
CA ALA A 482 -42.66 38.89 -37.08
C ALA A 482 -43.77 37.83 -36.96
N LEU A 483 -44.67 37.97 -35.97
CA LEU A 483 -45.84 37.11 -35.82
C LEU A 483 -46.83 37.27 -36.99
N GLU A 484 -46.95 38.47 -37.57
CA GLU A 484 -47.70 38.72 -38.80
C GLU A 484 -47.10 37.97 -40.01
N ALA A 485 -45.78 38.05 -40.20
CA ALA A 485 -45.09 37.35 -41.28
C ALA A 485 -45.21 35.82 -41.17
N LEU A 486 -45.13 35.28 -39.94
CA LEU A 486 -45.30 33.85 -39.68
C LEU A 486 -46.74 33.40 -39.93
N SER A 487 -47.74 34.22 -39.60
CA SER A 487 -49.14 33.95 -39.91
C SER A 487 -49.36 33.90 -41.43
N ILE A 488 -48.84 34.87 -42.18
CA ILE A 488 -48.97 34.92 -43.65
C ILE A 488 -48.24 33.75 -44.32
N ALA A 489 -47.03 33.42 -43.88
CA ALA A 489 -46.26 32.28 -44.40
C ALA A 489 -46.95 30.94 -44.07
N SER A 490 -47.47 30.77 -42.85
CA SER A 490 -48.26 29.60 -42.46
C SER A 490 -49.53 29.49 -43.28
N LYS A 491 -50.25 30.59 -43.54
CA LYS A 491 -51.42 30.63 -44.44
C LYS A 491 -51.06 30.18 -45.85
N ALA A 492 -49.98 30.70 -46.42
CA ALA A 492 -49.54 30.34 -47.77
C ALA A 492 -49.11 28.86 -47.89
N VAL A 493 -48.36 28.35 -46.90
CA VAL A 493 -47.94 26.94 -46.86
C VAL A 493 -49.16 26.03 -46.70
N ASN A 494 -50.09 26.36 -45.81
CA ASN A 494 -51.30 25.57 -45.57
C ASN A 494 -52.26 25.58 -46.78
N GLN A 495 -52.43 26.73 -47.44
CA GLN A 495 -53.28 26.84 -48.64
C GLN A 495 -52.72 26.03 -49.80
N ASN A 496 -51.40 26.12 -50.06
CA ASN A 496 -50.74 25.30 -51.08
C ASN A 496 -50.80 23.79 -50.73
N THR A 497 -50.63 23.43 -49.45
CA THR A 497 -50.74 22.04 -48.99
C THR A 497 -52.15 21.49 -49.20
N ALA A 498 -53.19 22.26 -48.87
CA ALA A 498 -54.57 21.88 -49.08
C ALA A 498 -54.91 21.71 -50.58
N GLN A 499 -54.41 22.60 -51.45
CA GLN A 499 -54.58 22.49 -52.90
C GLN A 499 -53.90 21.24 -53.47
N VAL A 500 -52.69 20.91 -53.01
CA VAL A 500 -51.99 19.67 -53.41
C VAL A 500 -52.78 18.45 -52.99
N VAL A 501 -53.27 18.38 -51.75
CA VAL A 501 -54.08 17.24 -51.26
C VAL A 501 -55.38 17.11 -52.06
N ALA A 502 -56.06 18.22 -52.36
CA ALA A 502 -57.27 18.21 -53.18
C ALA A 502 -56.99 17.73 -54.62
N ALA A 503 -55.90 18.19 -55.24
CA ALA A 503 -55.49 17.76 -56.58
C ALA A 503 -55.15 16.27 -56.63
N VAL A 504 -54.43 15.75 -55.63
CA VAL A 504 -54.08 14.32 -55.51
C VAL A 504 -55.34 13.47 -55.31
N LYS A 505 -56.27 13.89 -54.44
CA LYS A 505 -57.52 13.15 -54.20
C LYS A 505 -58.41 13.12 -55.44
N THR A 506 -58.51 14.24 -56.16
CA THR A 506 -59.24 14.33 -57.43
C THR A 506 -58.60 13.45 -58.50
N GLY A 507 -57.26 13.47 -58.61
CA GLY A 507 -56.53 12.57 -59.51
C GLY A 507 -56.74 11.10 -59.18
N GLN A 508 -56.77 10.75 -57.89
CA GLN A 508 -57.01 9.38 -57.43
C GLN A 508 -58.41 8.87 -57.79
N THR A 509 -59.46 9.68 -57.64
CA THR A 509 -60.82 9.30 -58.07
C THR A 509 -60.92 9.20 -59.59
N THR A 510 -60.41 10.19 -60.33
CA THR A 510 -60.53 10.21 -61.80
C THR A 510 -59.71 9.11 -62.49
N LEU A 511 -58.58 8.70 -61.91
CA LEU A 511 -57.76 7.59 -62.42
C LEU A 511 -58.33 6.21 -62.08
N ASN A 512 -59.09 6.08 -60.98
CA ASN A 512 -59.69 4.81 -60.55
C ASN A 512 -61.12 4.58 -61.08
N ASP A 513 -61.82 5.62 -61.52
CA ASP A 513 -63.17 5.52 -62.13
C ASP A 513 -63.16 4.86 -63.54
N GLY A 514 -61.99 4.47 -64.05
CA GLY A 514 -61.85 3.81 -65.36
C GLY A 514 -62.32 2.34 -65.41
N ASP A 515 -62.45 1.67 -64.27
CA ASP A 515 -62.96 0.30 -64.19
C ASP A 515 -64.48 0.30 -64.01
N SER A 516 -65.19 0.51 -65.12
CA SER A 516 -66.64 0.26 -65.20
C SER A 516 -66.93 -1.19 -64.79
N LEU A 517 -67.48 -1.37 -63.59
CA LEU A 517 -67.86 -2.67 -63.04
C LEU A 517 -69.06 -3.27 -63.78
N ASP A 518 -68.84 -3.88 -64.95
CA ASP A 518 -69.85 -4.64 -65.67
C ASP A 518 -69.84 -6.10 -65.21
N PHE A 519 -70.92 -6.55 -64.57
CA PHE A 519 -71.09 -7.94 -64.12
C PHE A 519 -72.15 -8.71 -64.93
N SER A 520 -72.62 -8.12 -66.04
CA SER A 520 -73.75 -8.63 -66.83
C SER A 520 -73.48 -9.98 -67.50
N TYR A 521 -72.21 -10.39 -67.56
CA TYR A 521 -71.77 -11.65 -68.17
C TYR A 521 -71.72 -12.85 -67.19
N LEU A 522 -71.94 -12.63 -65.89
CA LEU A 522 -71.84 -13.66 -64.86
C LEU A 522 -73.19 -14.36 -64.61
N SER A 523 -73.19 -15.69 -64.48
CA SER A 523 -74.35 -16.45 -63.99
C SER A 523 -74.54 -16.26 -62.49
N LEU A 524 -75.73 -16.50 -61.93
CA LEU A 524 -76.03 -16.29 -60.51
C LEU A 524 -75.02 -16.96 -59.56
N HIS A 525 -74.64 -18.21 -59.84
CA HIS A 525 -73.65 -18.93 -59.04
C HIS A 525 -72.24 -18.35 -59.19
N ALA A 526 -71.85 -17.94 -60.40
CA ALA A 526 -70.55 -17.30 -60.64
C ALA A 526 -70.48 -15.92 -59.97
N ALA A 527 -71.56 -15.13 -60.05
CA ALA A 527 -71.68 -13.85 -59.36
C ALA A 527 -71.61 -14.01 -57.83
N LYS A 528 -72.25 -15.05 -57.26
CA LYS A 528 -72.18 -15.29 -55.81
C LYS A 528 -70.79 -15.76 -55.36
N LYS A 529 -70.10 -16.55 -56.19
CA LYS A 529 -68.72 -16.95 -55.93
C LYS A 529 -67.78 -15.73 -56.00
N GLU A 530 -67.91 -14.88 -57.02
CA GLU A 530 -67.12 -13.66 -57.17
C GLU A 530 -67.41 -12.65 -56.05
N GLU A 531 -68.67 -12.51 -55.61
CA GLU A 531 -69.06 -11.70 -54.45
C GLU A 531 -68.32 -12.19 -53.19
N MET A 532 -68.33 -13.51 -52.94
CA MET A 532 -67.67 -14.08 -51.78
C MET A 532 -66.15 -13.94 -51.86
N GLU A 533 -65.54 -14.17 -53.03
CA GLU A 533 -64.11 -13.93 -53.24
C GLU A 533 -63.75 -12.44 -53.07
N SER A 534 -64.61 -11.52 -53.50
CA SER A 534 -64.44 -10.08 -53.28
C SER A 534 -64.55 -9.70 -51.79
N GLN A 535 -65.48 -10.29 -51.04
CA GLN A 535 -65.58 -10.13 -49.58
C GLN A 535 -64.34 -10.67 -48.86
N VAL A 536 -63.79 -11.81 -49.30
CA VAL A 536 -62.52 -12.33 -48.76
C VAL A 536 -61.37 -11.37 -49.05
N ARG A 537 -61.25 -10.88 -50.29
CA ARG A 537 -60.24 -9.88 -50.67
C ARG A 537 -60.38 -8.59 -49.84
N MET A 538 -61.61 -8.17 -49.54
CA MET A 538 -61.88 -7.02 -48.68
C MET A 538 -61.30 -7.24 -47.27
N LEU A 539 -61.56 -8.39 -46.66
CA LEU A 539 -61.04 -8.72 -45.33
C LEU A 539 -59.50 -8.85 -45.31
N GLU A 540 -58.91 -9.45 -46.35
CA GLU A 540 -57.45 -9.54 -46.50
C GLU A 540 -56.80 -8.16 -46.64
N LEU A 541 -57.44 -7.25 -47.40
CA LEU A 541 -57.00 -5.86 -47.55
C LEU A 541 -57.16 -5.07 -46.26
N GLU A 542 -58.24 -5.26 -45.50
CA GLU A 542 -58.42 -4.64 -44.19
C GLU A 542 -57.36 -5.11 -43.19
N GLN A 543 -57.04 -6.41 -43.19
CA GLN A 543 -55.97 -6.98 -42.37
C GLN A 543 -54.61 -6.38 -42.76
N SER A 544 -54.31 -6.32 -44.06
CA SER A 544 -53.07 -5.74 -44.58
C SER A 544 -52.94 -4.26 -44.25
N LEU A 545 -54.04 -3.50 -44.36
CA LEU A 545 -54.11 -2.09 -43.96
C LEU A 545 -53.82 -1.91 -42.46
N ASN A 546 -54.38 -2.77 -41.61
CA ASN A 546 -54.12 -2.73 -40.17
C ASN A 546 -52.66 -3.08 -39.83
N GLN A 547 -52.05 -4.04 -40.54
CA GLN A 547 -50.63 -4.35 -40.40
C GLN A 547 -49.74 -3.17 -40.81
N GLU A 548 -50.02 -2.54 -41.95
CA GLU A 548 -49.26 -1.36 -42.39
C GLU A 548 -49.47 -0.16 -41.46
N ARG A 549 -50.67 0.04 -40.88
CA ARG A 549 -50.89 1.04 -39.82
C ARG A 549 -50.03 0.77 -38.58
N ALA A 550 -49.95 -0.48 -38.14
CA ALA A 550 -49.11 -0.86 -37.00
C ALA A 550 -47.62 -0.65 -37.28
N LYS A 551 -47.16 -1.04 -38.47
CA LYS A 551 -45.79 -0.82 -38.95
C LYS A 551 -45.46 0.67 -39.06
N LEU A 552 -46.35 1.49 -39.61
CA LEU A 552 -46.19 2.94 -39.68
C LEU A 552 -46.11 3.56 -38.27
N ALA A 553 -46.91 3.10 -37.32
CA ALA A 553 -46.82 3.55 -35.93
C ALA A 553 -45.48 3.18 -35.29
N ALA A 554 -44.95 1.98 -35.56
CA ALA A 554 -43.63 1.55 -35.10
C ALA A 554 -42.51 2.39 -35.72
N LEU A 555 -42.57 2.65 -37.03
CA LEU A 555 -41.61 3.50 -37.74
C LEU A 555 -41.61 4.93 -37.19
N ARG A 556 -42.78 5.51 -36.90
CA ARG A 556 -42.87 6.83 -36.27
C ARG A 556 -42.19 6.84 -34.90
N LYS A 557 -42.43 5.84 -34.05
CA LYS A 557 -41.76 5.71 -32.74
C LYS A 557 -40.24 5.63 -32.89
N GLN A 558 -39.75 4.84 -33.83
CA GLN A 558 -38.32 4.73 -34.10
C GLN A 558 -37.73 6.04 -34.62
N HIS A 559 -38.45 6.76 -35.49
CA HIS A 559 -38.01 8.05 -36.00
C HIS A 559 -37.87 9.09 -34.86
N TYR A 560 -38.83 9.17 -33.95
CA TYR A 560 -38.72 10.04 -32.77
C TYR A 560 -37.56 9.66 -31.86
N HIS A 561 -37.33 8.37 -31.66
CA HIS A 561 -36.19 7.89 -30.87
C HIS A 561 -34.84 8.25 -31.53
N MET A 562 -34.73 8.10 -32.85
CA MET A 562 -33.53 8.50 -33.58
C MET A 562 -33.34 10.02 -33.57
N ALA A 563 -34.40 10.81 -33.68
CA ALA A 563 -34.32 12.27 -33.57
C ALA A 563 -33.81 12.71 -32.19
N GLN A 564 -34.25 12.05 -31.10
CA GLN A 564 -33.73 12.30 -29.75
C GLN A 564 -32.25 11.91 -29.60
N LEU A 565 -31.83 10.79 -30.19
CA LEU A 565 -30.43 10.37 -30.15
C LEU A 565 -29.49 11.28 -30.96
N VAL A 566 -29.98 11.91 -32.02
CA VAL A 566 -29.23 12.91 -32.78
C VAL A 566 -29.07 14.19 -31.96
N ALA A 567 -30.15 14.68 -31.34
CA ALA A 567 -30.09 15.84 -30.45
C ALA A 567 -29.09 15.63 -29.30
N ASN A 568 -29.12 14.47 -28.63
CA ASN A 568 -28.20 14.17 -27.53
C ASN A 568 -26.73 14.01 -27.96
N LYS A 569 -26.45 13.69 -29.23
CA LYS A 569 -25.09 13.56 -29.75
C LYS A 569 -24.46 14.89 -30.15
N GLU A 570 -25.28 15.87 -30.52
CA GLU A 570 -24.79 17.23 -30.76
C GLU A 570 -24.29 17.86 -29.45
N ASP A 571 -24.99 17.60 -28.33
CA ASP A 571 -24.58 18.05 -26.99
C ASP A 571 -23.28 17.39 -26.47
N GLU A 572 -23.00 16.13 -26.79
CA GLU A 572 -21.76 15.43 -26.37
C GLU A 572 -20.51 15.84 -27.17
N THR A 573 -20.66 16.59 -28.26
CA THR A 573 -19.54 17.07 -29.09
C THR A 573 -19.11 18.51 -28.80
N GLU A 574 -19.81 19.22 -27.90
CA GLU A 574 -19.47 20.59 -27.49
C GLU A 574 -18.90 20.70 -26.04
N GLU A 575 -18.69 19.57 -25.34
CA GLU A 575 -17.80 19.47 -24.15
C GLU A 575 -16.39 18.97 -24.56
#